data_AF-A0A3A4KLW1-F1
#
_entry.id   AF-A0A3A4KLW1-F1
#
_cell.length_a   1.000
_cell.length_b   1.000
_cell.length_c   1.000
_cell.angle_alpha   90.00
_cell.angle_beta   90.00
_cell.angle_gamma   90.00
#
_symmetry.space_group_name_H-M   'P 1'
#
loop_
_entity.id
_entity.type
_entity.pdbx_description
1 polymer ?
#
loop_
_entity_poly.entity_id
_entity_poly.type
_entity_poly.pdbx_seq_one_letter_code
_entity_poly.pdbx_strand_id
1 'polypeptide(L)'
;MANIAYTEVWSADTGIDLFSRGAELVRATSEAGYLTQFAGVDKSYPGYNRAVGAPVSWHDEDKSEKLAWSNPVDPVIPKPGTFYNHITDYAASDTQITASVCSYGISAVASTRPASTQVLNDAVQIHLSNYAPTPGVAGIPDIDPTKRDPRGHRVPTWNVFGTWTVARIKFHTRDSIPAGCTDWWQQQFPDFIRSPNYNFLTAPPGYQPPVHPIVEQYPEWIGPSASG
;
A
#
# COMPACT_ATOMS: atom_id res chain seq x y z
N MET A 1 3.73 2.95 -20.06
CA MET A 1 3.32 2.93 -18.63
C MET A 1 2.28 4.00 -18.42
N ALA A 2 1.26 3.75 -17.60
CA ALA A 2 0.27 4.77 -17.24
C ALA A 2 0.96 5.96 -16.56
N ASN A 3 0.50 7.19 -16.80
CA ASN A 3 1.02 8.37 -16.13
C ASN A 3 0.48 8.36 -14.68
N ILE A 4 1.27 7.86 -13.74
CA ILE A 4 0.90 7.77 -12.33
C ILE A 4 1.05 9.15 -11.72
N ALA A 5 -0.09 9.79 -11.47
CA ALA A 5 -0.15 11.14 -10.91
C ALA A 5 0.01 11.18 -9.38
N TYR A 6 0.33 10.06 -8.74
CA TYR A 6 0.54 9.98 -7.29
C TYR A 6 1.91 9.43 -6.92
N THR A 7 2.29 9.65 -5.65
CA THR A 7 3.44 9.03 -4.98
C THR A 7 2.98 8.31 -3.72
N GLU A 8 3.82 7.41 -3.23
CA GLU A 8 3.57 6.66 -2.00
C GLU A 8 4.66 6.95 -0.95
N VAL A 9 4.26 7.21 0.29
CA VAL A 9 5.16 7.47 1.41
C VAL A 9 4.87 6.47 2.52
N TRP A 10 5.89 5.73 2.91
CA TRP A 10 5.77 4.61 3.83
C TRP A 10 6.34 4.89 5.21
N SER A 11 5.68 4.32 6.20
CA SER A 11 6.15 4.19 7.57
C SER A 11 5.78 2.80 8.10
N ALA A 12 6.24 2.45 9.29
CA ALA A 12 5.87 1.20 9.95
C ALA A 12 5.89 1.37 11.47
N ASP A 13 5.22 0.46 12.19
CA ASP A 13 5.27 0.41 13.64
C ASP A 13 6.71 0.25 14.16
N THR A 14 6.92 0.67 15.40
CA THR A 14 8.20 0.52 16.07
C THR A 14 8.62 -0.96 16.10
N GLY A 15 9.84 -1.24 15.66
CA GLY A 15 10.40 -2.60 15.60
C GLY A 15 10.20 -3.30 14.26
N ILE A 16 9.45 -2.72 13.32
CA ILE A 16 9.36 -3.20 11.94
C ILE A 16 10.43 -2.50 11.09
N ASP A 17 11.34 -3.28 10.52
CA ASP A 17 12.30 -2.78 9.53
C ASP A 17 11.62 -2.66 8.16
N LEU A 18 11.35 -1.41 7.74
CA LEU A 18 10.71 -1.06 6.47
C LEU A 18 11.52 -1.50 5.23
N PHE A 19 12.82 -1.71 5.39
CA PHE A 19 13.74 -2.14 4.33
C PHE A 19 14.01 -3.65 4.35
N SER A 20 13.46 -4.38 5.31
CA SER A 20 13.53 -5.84 5.32
C SER A 20 12.81 -6.43 4.10
N ARG A 21 13.23 -7.64 3.69
CA ARG A 21 12.64 -8.32 2.52
C ARG A 21 11.12 -8.54 2.68
N GLY A 22 10.66 -8.87 3.88
CA GLY A 22 9.24 -9.06 4.14
C GLY A 22 8.44 -7.75 4.02
N ALA A 23 8.95 -6.65 4.58
CA ALA A 23 8.31 -5.33 4.46
C ALA A 23 8.32 -4.83 3.01
N GLU A 24 9.40 -5.06 2.26
CA GLU A 24 9.46 -4.76 0.83
C GLU A 24 8.37 -5.48 0.03
N LEU A 25 8.12 -6.77 0.32
CA LEU A 25 7.07 -7.54 -0.33
C LEU A 25 5.66 -7.06 0.05
N VAL A 26 5.45 -6.64 1.29
CA VAL A 26 4.19 -6.01 1.74
C VAL A 26 3.94 -4.72 0.99
N ARG A 27 4.95 -3.83 0.89
CA ARG A 27 4.87 -2.60 0.10
C ARG A 27 4.53 -2.92 -1.36
N ALA A 28 5.32 -3.78 -1.99
CA ALA A 28 5.10 -4.16 -3.40
C ALA A 28 3.69 -4.70 -3.64
N THR A 29 3.16 -5.50 -2.71
CA THR A 29 1.81 -6.08 -2.81
C THR A 29 0.72 -5.02 -2.71
N SER A 30 0.86 -4.07 -1.78
CA SER A 30 -0.09 -2.96 -1.61
C SER A 30 -0.08 -2.02 -2.82
N GLU A 31 1.10 -1.52 -3.20
CA GLU A 31 1.27 -0.58 -4.32
C GLU A 31 0.78 -1.19 -5.64
N ALA A 32 1.13 -2.45 -5.91
CA ALA A 32 0.68 -3.17 -7.09
C ALA A 32 -0.83 -3.45 -7.05
N GLY A 33 -1.41 -3.69 -5.86
CA GLY A 33 -2.85 -3.86 -5.70
C GLY A 33 -3.62 -2.59 -6.03
N TYR A 34 -3.21 -1.44 -5.49
CA TYR A 34 -3.82 -0.16 -5.83
C TYR A 34 -3.60 0.22 -7.29
N LEU A 35 -2.42 -0.04 -7.85
CA LEU A 35 -2.19 0.19 -9.27
C LEU A 35 -3.08 -0.69 -10.15
N THR A 36 -3.34 -1.95 -9.74
CA THR A 36 -4.31 -2.84 -10.39
C THR A 36 -5.70 -2.24 -10.38
N GLN A 37 -6.15 -1.69 -9.24
CA GLN A 37 -7.45 -1.03 -9.13
C GLN A 37 -7.62 0.12 -10.12
N PHE A 38 -6.55 0.89 -10.39
CA PHE A 38 -6.62 2.07 -11.27
C PHE A 38 -6.38 1.75 -12.75
N ALA A 39 -5.38 0.92 -13.04
CA ALA A 39 -4.83 0.76 -14.39
C ALA A 39 -5.07 -0.64 -14.99
N GLY A 40 -5.49 -1.60 -14.17
CA GLY A 40 -5.65 -2.99 -14.52
C GLY A 40 -4.43 -3.85 -14.12
N VAL A 41 -4.67 -5.14 -13.85
CA VAL A 41 -3.64 -6.07 -13.34
C VAL A 41 -2.45 -6.21 -14.30
N ASP A 42 -2.70 -6.14 -15.61
CA ASP A 42 -1.66 -6.24 -16.64
C ASP A 42 -0.75 -4.99 -16.73
N LYS A 43 -1.16 -3.88 -16.11
CA LYS A 43 -0.38 -2.64 -16.04
C LYS A 43 0.21 -2.40 -14.64
N SER A 44 0.07 -3.38 -13.75
CA SER A 44 0.62 -3.34 -12.40
C SER A 44 2.11 -3.72 -12.38
N TYR A 45 2.66 -4.03 -11.20
CA TYR A 45 4.07 -4.32 -11.01
C TYR A 45 4.44 -5.60 -11.75
N PRO A 46 5.63 -5.68 -12.37
CA PRO A 46 6.08 -6.92 -13.00
C PRO A 46 6.00 -8.10 -12.01
N GLY A 47 5.40 -9.19 -12.45
CA GLY A 47 5.20 -10.40 -11.64
C GLY A 47 3.96 -10.40 -10.74
N TYR A 48 3.29 -9.26 -10.53
CA TYR A 48 2.12 -9.18 -9.64
C TYR A 48 0.96 -10.08 -10.09
N ASN A 49 0.59 -10.04 -11.38
CA ASN A 49 -0.46 -10.88 -11.97
C ASN A 49 -0.24 -12.38 -11.64
N ARG A 50 1.00 -12.85 -11.78
CA ARG A 50 1.38 -14.22 -11.41
C ARG A 50 1.32 -14.45 -9.89
N ALA A 51 1.81 -13.50 -9.09
CA ALA A 51 1.87 -13.63 -7.63
C ALA A 51 0.47 -13.72 -7.00
N VAL A 52 -0.51 -12.94 -7.48
CA VAL A 52 -1.91 -13.03 -7.04
C VAL A 52 -2.66 -14.22 -7.65
N GLY A 53 -2.05 -14.92 -8.61
CA GLY A 53 -2.65 -16.09 -9.26
C GLY A 53 -3.89 -15.73 -10.09
N ALA A 54 -3.87 -14.61 -10.82
CA ALA A 54 -4.99 -14.24 -11.67
C ALA A 54 -5.14 -15.20 -12.88
N PRO A 55 -6.35 -15.39 -13.42
CA PRO A 55 -7.62 -14.82 -12.93
C PRO A 55 -8.10 -15.52 -11.66
N VAL A 56 -8.60 -14.73 -10.70
CA VAL A 56 -9.20 -15.19 -9.46
C VAL A 56 -10.72 -15.19 -9.60
N SER A 57 -11.42 -16.09 -8.90
CA SER A 57 -12.89 -16.13 -8.89
C SER A 57 -13.48 -14.89 -8.21
N TRP A 58 -14.61 -14.39 -8.69
CA TRP A 58 -15.37 -13.26 -8.12
C TRP A 58 -15.82 -13.50 -6.66
N HIS A 59 -15.65 -14.72 -6.14
CA HIS A 59 -15.99 -15.13 -4.78
C HIS A 59 -14.78 -15.62 -3.97
N ASP A 60 -13.57 -15.20 -4.33
CA ASP A 60 -12.40 -15.49 -3.52
C ASP A 60 -12.49 -14.75 -2.17
N GLU A 61 -12.56 -15.51 -1.09
CA GLU A 61 -12.69 -14.96 0.26
C GLU A 61 -11.41 -14.28 0.77
N ASP A 62 -10.27 -14.52 0.11
CA ASP A 62 -8.95 -14.01 0.48
C ASP A 62 -8.50 -12.84 -0.39
N LYS A 63 -9.14 -12.59 -1.53
CA LYS A 63 -8.68 -11.57 -2.48
C LYS A 63 -9.77 -10.58 -2.84
N SER A 64 -9.47 -9.30 -2.65
CA SER A 64 -10.30 -8.23 -3.15
C SER A 64 -10.18 -8.12 -4.66
N GLU A 65 -11.32 -8.12 -5.34
CA GLU A 65 -11.41 -7.92 -6.80
C GLU A 65 -10.61 -6.74 -7.30
N LYS A 66 -10.82 -5.61 -6.62
CA LYS A 66 -10.23 -4.34 -6.99
C LYS A 66 -8.70 -4.39 -6.96
N LEU A 67 -8.14 -5.11 -5.99
CA LEU A 67 -6.70 -5.16 -5.78
C LEU A 67 -6.04 -6.29 -6.58
N ALA A 68 -6.71 -7.43 -6.77
CA ALA A 68 -6.08 -8.61 -7.36
C ALA A 68 -6.34 -8.79 -8.87
N TRP A 69 -7.47 -8.33 -9.44
CA TRP A 69 -7.78 -8.62 -10.84
C TRP A 69 -8.57 -7.55 -11.60
N SER A 70 -8.77 -6.37 -11.03
CA SER A 70 -9.51 -5.30 -11.71
C SER A 70 -8.97 -5.10 -13.13
N ASN A 71 -9.87 -5.03 -14.10
CA ASN A 71 -9.60 -4.61 -15.48
C ASN A 71 -10.60 -3.52 -15.82
N PRO A 72 -10.41 -2.30 -15.28
CA PRO A 72 -11.39 -1.23 -15.44
C PRO A 72 -11.54 -0.88 -16.93
N VAL A 73 -12.79 -0.93 -17.42
CA VAL A 73 -13.15 -0.58 -18.81
C VAL A 73 -12.70 0.85 -19.13
N ASP A 74 -12.85 1.75 -18.16
CA ASP A 74 -12.27 3.10 -18.16
C ASP A 74 -11.30 3.22 -16.98
N PRO A 75 -9.97 3.23 -17.22
CA PRO A 75 -8.98 3.41 -16.17
C PRO A 75 -9.28 4.68 -15.38
N VAL A 76 -9.48 4.54 -14.07
CA VAL A 76 -9.69 5.70 -13.20
C VAL A 76 -8.33 6.37 -13.06
N ILE A 77 -8.20 7.57 -13.61
CA ILE A 77 -7.00 8.38 -13.40
C ILE A 77 -7.01 8.83 -11.93
N PRO A 78 -6.09 8.33 -11.08
CA PRO A 78 -6.02 8.78 -9.70
C PRO A 78 -5.76 10.28 -9.69
N LYS A 79 -6.44 11.00 -8.79
CA LYS A 79 -6.18 12.42 -8.62
C LYS A 79 -4.73 12.63 -8.22
N PRO A 80 -4.08 13.72 -8.69
CA PRO A 80 -2.75 14.06 -8.25
C PRO A 80 -2.68 14.18 -6.72
N GLY A 81 -1.72 13.49 -6.08
CA GLY A 81 -1.62 13.47 -4.63
C GLY A 81 -0.55 12.52 -4.10
N THR A 82 -0.53 12.36 -2.78
CA THR A 82 0.37 11.44 -2.09
C THR A 82 -0.46 10.50 -1.22
N PHE A 83 -0.21 9.20 -1.36
CA PHE A 83 -0.71 8.18 -0.45
C PHE A 83 0.32 7.93 0.64
N TYR A 84 -0.12 8.05 1.89
CA TYR A 84 0.66 7.69 3.05
C TYR A 84 0.21 6.31 3.49
N ASN A 85 1.17 5.40 3.62
CA ASN A 85 0.95 4.01 3.98
C ASN A 85 1.73 3.67 5.25
N HIS A 86 1.18 2.75 6.04
CA HIS A 86 1.78 2.33 7.29
C HIS A 86 1.64 0.83 7.49
N ILE A 87 2.74 0.14 7.75
CA ILE A 87 2.73 -1.29 8.09
C ILE A 87 2.55 -1.45 9.59
N THR A 88 1.54 -2.23 9.97
CA THR A 88 1.25 -2.67 11.35
C THR A 88 0.91 -4.17 11.34
N ASP A 89 0.81 -4.78 12.53
CA ASP A 89 0.44 -6.19 12.70
C ASP A 89 1.28 -7.13 11.81
N TYR A 90 2.60 -6.94 11.87
CA TYR A 90 3.56 -7.55 10.95
C TYR A 90 4.27 -8.75 11.56
N ALA A 91 4.30 -9.84 10.81
CA ALA A 91 5.15 -11.00 11.08
C ALA A 91 5.72 -11.53 9.76
N ALA A 92 6.99 -11.91 9.78
CA ALA A 92 7.66 -12.47 8.62
C ALA A 92 8.60 -13.62 9.01
N SER A 93 8.64 -14.62 8.15
CA SER A 93 9.59 -15.71 8.14
C SER A 93 10.04 -15.95 6.69
N ASP A 94 10.89 -16.96 6.48
CA ASP A 94 11.37 -17.32 5.15
C ASP A 94 10.25 -17.82 4.21
N THR A 95 9.14 -18.29 4.79
CA THR A 95 8.05 -18.95 4.05
C THR A 95 6.71 -18.23 4.12
N GLN A 96 6.52 -17.34 5.09
CA GLN A 96 5.24 -16.66 5.31
C GLN A 96 5.46 -15.21 5.74
N ILE A 97 4.61 -14.33 5.23
CA ILE A 97 4.52 -12.93 5.68
C ILE A 97 3.05 -12.62 5.92
N THR A 98 2.74 -12.01 7.06
CA THR A 98 1.43 -11.43 7.35
C THR A 98 1.62 -9.98 7.77
N ALA A 99 0.77 -9.10 7.24
CA ALA A 99 0.80 -7.69 7.58
C ALA A 99 -0.59 -7.07 7.42
N SER A 100 -0.79 -5.96 8.11
CA SER A 100 -1.87 -5.02 7.80
C SER A 100 -1.25 -3.70 7.35
N VAL A 101 -1.80 -3.12 6.28
CA VAL A 101 -1.36 -1.82 5.74
C VAL A 101 -2.50 -0.83 5.84
N CYS A 102 -2.28 0.25 6.57
CA CYS A 102 -3.24 1.33 6.76
C CYS A 102 -2.85 2.49 5.84
N SER A 103 -3.83 3.16 5.26
CA SER A 103 -3.59 4.19 4.24
C SER A 103 -4.41 5.45 4.47
N TYR A 104 -3.89 6.59 4.05
CA TYR A 104 -4.69 7.78 3.76
C TYR A 104 -4.06 8.56 2.61
N GLY A 105 -4.85 9.35 1.88
CA GLY A 105 -4.36 10.18 0.79
C GLY A 105 -4.52 11.65 1.08
N ILE A 106 -3.52 12.45 0.69
CA ILE A 106 -3.64 13.90 0.61
C ILE A 106 -3.56 14.33 -0.86
N SER A 107 -4.54 15.15 -1.28
CA SER A 107 -4.65 15.62 -2.65
C SER A 107 -3.73 16.82 -2.90
N ALA A 108 -3.13 16.88 -4.09
CA ALA A 108 -2.38 18.04 -4.54
C ALA A 108 -3.29 19.19 -5.03
N VAL A 109 -4.58 18.91 -5.19
CA VAL A 109 -5.58 19.88 -5.61
C VAL A 109 -6.73 19.94 -4.60
N ALA A 110 -7.23 21.15 -4.33
CA ALA A 110 -8.38 21.34 -3.44
C ALA A 110 -9.59 20.55 -3.93
N SER A 111 -10.24 19.85 -2.99
CA SER A 111 -11.52 19.20 -3.28
C SER A 111 -12.59 20.26 -3.46
N THR A 112 -13.38 20.15 -4.53
CA THR A 112 -14.62 20.93 -4.72
C THR A 112 -15.81 20.30 -4.01
N ARG A 113 -15.65 19.10 -3.41
CA ARG A 113 -16.70 18.42 -2.65
C ARG A 113 -16.75 18.98 -1.23
N PRO A 114 -17.94 19.12 -0.63
CA PRO A 114 -18.10 19.51 0.77
C PRO A 114 -17.25 18.61 1.66
N ALA A 115 -16.56 19.21 2.62
CA ALA A 115 -15.60 18.51 3.48
C ALA A 115 -16.25 17.58 4.53
N SER A 116 -17.58 17.47 4.53
CA SER A 116 -18.33 16.67 5.50
C SER A 116 -18.21 15.17 5.20
N THR A 117 -17.82 14.42 6.24
CA THR A 117 -17.70 12.96 6.36
C THR A 117 -16.42 12.31 5.82
N GLN A 118 -15.25 12.93 6.01
CA GLN A 118 -13.98 12.20 5.85
C GLN A 118 -13.88 11.11 6.93
N VAL A 119 -13.66 9.87 6.50
CA VAL A 119 -13.46 8.70 7.35
C VAL A 119 -12.08 8.11 7.03
N LEU A 120 -11.30 7.77 8.05
CA LEU A 120 -10.06 7.01 7.91
C LEU A 120 -10.35 5.56 8.27
N ASN A 121 -10.56 4.75 7.24
CA ASN A 121 -10.90 3.33 7.36
C ASN A 121 -10.28 2.48 6.24
N ASP A 122 -9.25 3.00 5.57
CA ASP A 122 -8.62 2.31 4.45
C ASP A 122 -7.45 1.46 4.95
N ALA A 123 -7.69 0.17 5.12
CA ALA A 123 -6.68 -0.77 5.53
C ALA A 123 -6.82 -2.09 4.77
N VAL A 124 -5.69 -2.67 4.38
CA VAL A 124 -5.62 -3.95 3.67
C VAL A 124 -4.84 -4.98 4.48
N GLN A 125 -5.38 -6.19 4.56
CA GLN A 125 -4.70 -7.36 5.10
C GLN A 125 -3.94 -8.05 3.97
N ILE A 126 -2.66 -8.33 4.19
CA ILE A 126 -1.76 -8.95 3.21
C ILE A 126 -1.15 -10.21 3.82
N HIS A 127 -1.37 -11.36 3.19
CA HIS A 127 -0.67 -12.60 3.50
C HIS A 127 0.08 -13.08 2.26
N LEU A 128 1.37 -13.36 2.42
CA LEU A 128 2.20 -13.95 1.39
C LEU A 128 2.75 -15.30 1.83
N SER A 129 2.93 -16.19 0.85
CA SER A 129 3.61 -17.47 1.03
C SER A 129 4.74 -17.62 0.01
N ASN A 130 5.86 -18.19 0.43
CA ASN A 130 6.98 -18.50 -0.45
C ASN A 130 7.03 -20.01 -0.71
N TYR A 131 7.16 -20.39 -1.97
CA TYR A 131 7.33 -21.81 -2.34
C TYR A 131 8.81 -22.22 -2.48
N ALA A 132 9.75 -21.28 -2.37
CA ALA A 132 11.18 -21.53 -2.42
C ALA A 132 11.79 -21.72 -1.00
N PRO A 133 12.95 -22.38 -0.88
CA PRO A 133 13.61 -22.59 0.40
C PRO A 133 14.25 -21.32 0.98
N THR A 134 14.37 -20.23 0.21
CA THR A 134 14.92 -18.96 0.67
C THR A 134 13.97 -17.80 0.32
N PRO A 135 13.87 -16.77 1.19
CA PRO A 135 12.98 -15.62 0.98
C PRO A 135 13.42 -14.66 -0.14
N GLY A 136 14.64 -14.85 -0.67
CA GLY A 136 15.33 -13.85 -1.46
C GLY A 136 15.94 -12.73 -0.61
N VAL A 137 16.60 -11.78 -1.26
CA VAL A 137 17.21 -10.62 -0.60
C VAL A 137 16.39 -9.37 -0.94
N ALA A 138 16.29 -8.44 0.00
CA ALA A 138 15.68 -7.14 -0.24
C ALA A 138 16.44 -6.35 -1.32
N GLY A 139 15.77 -5.39 -1.94
CA GLY A 139 16.41 -4.37 -2.76
C GLY A 139 17.36 -3.48 -1.94
N ILE A 140 18.01 -2.56 -2.65
CA ILE A 140 18.87 -1.57 -1.99
C ILE A 140 17.98 -0.60 -1.21
N PRO A 141 18.24 -0.34 0.08
CA PRO A 141 17.43 0.58 0.86
C PRO A 141 17.58 2.01 0.34
N ASP A 142 16.46 2.72 0.25
CA ASP A 142 16.43 4.17 0.07
C ASP A 142 16.72 4.84 1.42
N ILE A 143 17.90 5.44 1.56
CA ILE A 143 18.40 5.96 2.83
C ILE A 143 18.13 7.45 3.05
N ASP A 144 17.56 8.17 2.07
CA ASP A 144 17.32 9.61 2.17
C ASP A 144 15.86 9.95 1.77
N PRO A 145 14.93 10.06 2.74
CA PRO A 145 13.54 10.40 2.46
C PRO A 145 13.33 11.80 1.88
N THR A 146 14.38 12.62 1.81
CA THR A 146 14.30 14.01 1.33
C THR A 146 14.84 14.20 -0.08
N LYS A 147 15.47 13.18 -0.66
CA LYS A 147 16.11 13.28 -1.98
C LYS A 147 15.80 12.07 -2.83
N ARG A 148 15.48 12.35 -4.09
CA ARG A 148 15.40 11.33 -5.11
C ARG A 148 16.75 10.64 -5.33
N ASP A 149 16.79 9.32 -5.22
CA ASP A 149 17.91 8.49 -5.67
C ASP A 149 17.89 8.42 -7.21
N PRO A 150 19.01 8.70 -7.89
CA PRO A 150 19.08 8.57 -9.35
C PRO A 150 18.76 7.17 -9.89
N ARG A 151 18.88 6.13 -9.06
CA ARG A 151 18.54 4.73 -9.35
C ARG A 151 17.10 4.39 -8.94
N GLY A 152 16.41 5.31 -8.26
CA GLY A 152 15.05 5.17 -7.75
C GLY A 152 14.01 5.19 -8.86
N HIS A 153 13.04 4.29 -8.74
CA HIS A 153 11.87 4.19 -9.58
C HIS A 153 10.61 4.39 -8.74
N ARG A 154 9.59 5.05 -9.32
CA ARG A 154 8.25 5.10 -8.71
C ARG A 154 7.55 3.75 -8.73
N VAL A 155 7.74 3.03 -9.83
CA VAL A 155 7.24 1.66 -10.04
C VAL A 155 8.43 0.81 -10.45
N PRO A 156 8.66 -0.36 -9.81
CA PRO A 156 9.79 -1.21 -10.14
C PRO A 156 9.65 -1.73 -11.57
N THR A 157 10.78 -1.79 -12.28
CA THR A 157 10.85 -2.36 -13.63
C THR A 157 11.25 -3.85 -13.63
N TRP A 158 11.34 -4.46 -12.45
CA TRP A 158 11.70 -5.86 -12.23
C TRP A 158 10.63 -6.56 -11.40
N ASN A 159 10.67 -7.89 -11.40
CA ASN A 159 9.79 -8.71 -10.57
C ASN A 159 10.24 -8.69 -9.10
N VAL A 160 9.57 -7.89 -8.27
CA VAL A 160 9.84 -7.83 -6.82
C VAL A 160 9.40 -9.12 -6.12
N PHE A 161 8.38 -9.81 -6.62
CA PHE A 161 7.75 -10.95 -5.93
C PHE A 161 8.60 -12.23 -6.00
N GLY A 162 9.33 -12.46 -7.10
CA GLY A 162 10.16 -13.66 -7.25
C GLY A 162 9.34 -14.95 -7.10
N THR A 163 9.57 -15.67 -6.00
CA THR A 163 8.91 -16.94 -5.64
C THR A 163 7.79 -16.78 -4.61
N TRP A 164 7.43 -15.55 -4.27
CA TRP A 164 6.33 -15.26 -3.37
C TRP A 164 5.00 -15.20 -4.10
N THR A 165 3.98 -15.77 -3.48
CA THR A 165 2.58 -15.69 -3.90
C THR A 165 1.79 -14.87 -2.89
N VAL A 166 0.87 -14.06 -3.38
CA VAL A 166 -0.08 -13.31 -2.55
C VAL A 166 -1.26 -14.24 -2.25
N ALA A 167 -1.23 -14.82 -1.05
CA ALA A 167 -2.29 -15.71 -0.57
C ALA A 167 -3.55 -14.91 -0.22
N ARG A 168 -3.39 -13.73 0.39
CA ARG A 168 -4.48 -12.81 0.74
C ARG A 168 -4.08 -11.36 0.44
N ILE A 169 -5.01 -10.62 -0.16
CA ILE A 169 -4.97 -9.15 -0.26
C ILE A 169 -6.40 -8.64 -0.21
N LYS A 170 -6.84 -8.18 0.96
CA LYS A 170 -8.25 -7.85 1.18
C LYS A 170 -8.39 -6.66 2.11
N PHE A 171 -9.34 -5.78 1.80
CA PHE A 171 -9.69 -4.70 2.71
C PHE A 171 -10.22 -5.26 4.04
N HIS A 172 -9.75 -4.70 5.15
CA HIS A 172 -10.37 -4.91 6.45
C HIS A 172 -11.81 -4.38 6.43
N THR A 173 -12.68 -5.06 7.16
CA THR A 173 -13.98 -4.49 7.54
C THR A 173 -13.76 -3.45 8.65
N ARG A 174 -14.68 -2.49 8.79
CA ARG A 174 -14.56 -1.40 9.77
C ARG A 174 -14.38 -1.87 11.22
N ASP A 175 -14.86 -3.06 11.55
CA ASP A 175 -14.74 -3.73 12.85
C ASP A 175 -13.46 -4.56 13.02
N SER A 176 -12.72 -4.84 11.94
CA SER A 176 -11.51 -5.68 11.96
C SER A 176 -10.21 -4.93 11.65
N ILE A 177 -10.27 -3.61 11.48
CA ILE A 177 -9.06 -2.78 11.31
C ILE A 177 -8.21 -2.88 12.59
N PRO A 178 -6.90 -3.17 12.49
CA PRO A 178 -6.02 -3.27 13.67
C PRO A 178 -5.88 -1.94 14.43
N ALA A 179 -5.64 -2.04 15.74
CA ALA A 179 -5.45 -0.87 16.60
C ALA A 179 -4.29 0.02 16.11
N GLY A 180 -3.19 -0.57 15.62
CA GLY A 180 -2.05 0.16 15.07
C GLY A 180 -2.44 1.11 13.92
N CYS A 181 -3.43 0.76 13.09
CA CYS A 181 -3.97 1.70 12.10
C CYS A 181 -4.65 2.90 12.75
N THR A 182 -5.53 2.66 13.71
CA THR A 182 -6.25 3.74 14.39
C THR A 182 -5.32 4.63 15.22
N ASP A 183 -4.26 4.05 15.79
CA ASP A 183 -3.24 4.77 16.56
C ASP A 183 -2.37 5.62 15.65
N TRP A 184 -1.90 5.06 14.53
CA TRP A 184 -1.15 5.81 13.53
C TRP A 184 -1.97 6.96 12.93
N TRP A 185 -3.22 6.71 12.52
CA TRP A 185 -4.11 7.77 12.02
C TRP A 185 -4.35 8.87 13.06
N GLN A 186 -4.52 8.53 14.34
CA GLN A 186 -4.68 9.52 15.41
C GLN A 186 -3.44 10.40 15.57
N GLN A 187 -2.23 9.86 15.36
CA GLN A 187 -1.01 10.66 15.40
C GLN A 187 -0.95 11.68 14.26
N GLN A 188 -1.42 11.29 13.06
CA GLN A 188 -1.43 12.19 11.89
C GLN A 188 -2.58 13.20 11.94
N PHE A 189 -3.70 12.81 12.55
CA PHE A 189 -4.90 13.63 12.67
C PHE A 189 -5.41 13.65 14.12
N PRO A 190 -4.75 14.42 15.02
CA PRO A 190 -5.05 14.39 16.46
C PRO A 190 -6.50 14.77 16.81
N ASP A 191 -7.15 15.61 16.00
CA ASP A 191 -8.52 16.07 16.22
C ASP A 191 -9.59 15.12 15.67
N PHE A 192 -9.20 14.03 15.00
CA PHE A 192 -10.15 13.05 14.51
C PHE A 192 -10.72 12.23 15.67
N ILE A 193 -12.01 11.94 15.57
CA ILE A 193 -12.77 11.26 16.62
C ILE A 193 -12.81 9.77 16.30
N ARG A 194 -12.39 8.93 17.26
CA ARG A 194 -12.54 7.48 17.13
C ARG A 194 -14.00 7.08 17.17
N SER A 195 -14.40 6.19 16.27
CA SER A 195 -15.74 5.61 16.32
C SER A 195 -15.91 4.80 17.63
N PRO A 196 -17.04 4.94 18.35
CA PRO A 196 -17.28 4.20 19.58
C PRO A 196 -17.58 2.71 19.35
N ASN A 197 -17.97 2.34 18.13
CA ASN A 197 -18.47 1.00 17.81
C ASN A 197 -17.62 0.25 16.76
N TYR A 198 -16.60 0.89 16.20
CA TYR A 198 -15.82 0.38 15.07
C TYR A 198 -14.38 0.92 15.12
N ASN A 199 -13.48 0.30 14.37
CA ASN A 199 -12.05 0.62 14.35
C ASN A 199 -11.70 1.59 13.22
N PHE A 200 -12.35 2.76 13.19
CA PHE A 200 -12.04 3.83 12.25
C PHE A 200 -12.14 5.20 12.91
N LEU A 201 -11.56 6.22 12.27
CA LEU A 201 -11.61 7.60 12.72
C LEU A 201 -12.51 8.44 11.79
N THR A 202 -13.23 9.38 12.37
CA THR A 202 -14.04 10.37 11.65
C THR A 202 -13.52 11.77 11.88
N ALA A 203 -13.49 12.56 10.81
CA ALA A 203 -13.15 13.97 10.92
C ALA A 203 -14.17 14.72 11.79
N PRO A 204 -13.73 15.72 12.58
CA PRO A 204 -14.63 16.57 13.34
C PRO A 204 -15.49 17.44 12.39
N PRO A 205 -16.64 17.96 12.87
CA PRO A 205 -17.46 18.88 12.08
C PRO A 205 -16.66 20.07 11.56
N GLY A 206 -16.81 20.40 10.28
CA GLY A 206 -16.13 21.53 9.64
C GLY A 206 -14.68 21.29 9.22
N TYR A 207 -14.12 20.10 9.50
CA TYR A 207 -12.78 19.71 9.03
C TYR A 207 -12.63 19.97 7.53
N GLN A 208 -11.50 20.56 7.13
CA GLN A 208 -11.11 20.73 5.74
C GLN A 208 -9.88 19.84 5.48
N PRO A 209 -9.94 18.87 4.56
CA PRO A 209 -8.78 18.08 4.19
C PRO A 209 -7.63 19.00 3.77
N PRO A 210 -6.41 18.79 4.29
CA PRO A 210 -5.25 19.53 3.83
C PRO A 210 -5.00 19.25 2.35
N VAL A 211 -4.29 20.18 1.71
CA VAL A 211 -3.71 19.98 0.39
C VAL A 211 -2.22 20.31 0.47
N HIS A 212 -1.39 19.54 -0.22
CA HIS A 212 0.02 19.85 -0.35
C HIS A 212 0.55 19.39 -1.72
N PRO A 213 1.65 19.97 -2.23
CA PRO A 213 2.31 19.47 -3.43
C PRO A 213 2.64 17.99 -3.29
N ILE A 214 2.59 17.23 -4.38
CA ILE A 214 3.01 15.82 -4.39
C ILE A 214 4.43 15.75 -3.82
N VAL A 215 4.61 15.00 -2.73
CA VAL A 215 5.94 14.77 -2.15
C VAL A 215 6.65 13.64 -2.88
N GLU A 216 7.97 13.59 -2.76
CA GLU A 216 8.73 12.48 -3.33
C GLU A 216 8.28 11.14 -2.74
N GLN A 217 8.29 10.10 -3.57
CA GLN A 217 7.99 8.76 -3.12
C GLN A 217 9.10 8.28 -2.18
N TYR A 218 8.72 7.60 -1.10
CA TYR A 218 9.68 7.04 -0.15
C TYR A 218 9.13 5.79 0.55
N PRO A 219 9.89 4.69 0.63
CA PRO A 219 11.11 4.43 -0.14
C PRO A 219 10.85 4.42 -1.65
N GLU A 220 11.80 4.93 -2.43
CA GLU A 220 11.84 4.65 -3.87
C GLU A 220 12.20 3.19 -4.13
N TRP A 221 11.75 2.65 -5.26
CA TRP A 221 12.19 1.34 -5.71
C TRP A 221 13.58 1.44 -6.31
N ILE A 222 14.59 1.02 -5.55
CA ILE A 222 15.96 0.89 -6.05
C ILE A 222 16.18 -0.58 -6.41
N GLY A 223 16.75 -0.82 -7.59
CA GLY A 223 16.98 -2.15 -8.16
C GLY A 223 17.62 -3.14 -7.18
N PRO A 224 17.51 -4.45 -7.44
CA PRO A 224 18.02 -5.48 -6.55
C PRO A 224 19.47 -5.22 -6.18
N SER A 225 19.83 -5.46 -4.91
CA SER A 225 21.24 -5.50 -4.52
C SER A 225 21.93 -6.50 -5.43
N ALA A 226 23.01 -6.11 -6.12
CA ALA A 226 23.73 -7.01 -7.01
C ALA A 226 23.91 -8.36 -6.32
N SER A 227 23.46 -9.41 -7.01
CA SER A 227 23.32 -10.79 -6.53
C SER A 227 24.45 -11.22 -5.58
N GLY A 228 24.07 -11.70 -4.40
CA GLY A 228 24.90 -12.68 -3.68
C GLY A 228 24.94 -14.00 -4.43
#